data_AF-A0A833H147-F1
#
_entry.id   AF-A0A833H147-F1
#
_cell.length_a   1.000
_cell.length_b   1.000
_cell.length_c   1.000
_cell.angle_alpha   90.00
_cell.angle_beta   90.00
_cell.angle_gamma   90.00
#
_symmetry.space_group_name_H-M   'P 1'
#
loop_
_entity.id
_entity.type
_entity.pdbx_description
1 polymer ?
#
loop_
_entity_poly.entity_id
_entity_poly.type
_entity_poly.pdbx_seq_one_letter_code
_entity_poly.pdbx_strand_id
1 'polypeptide(L)'
;MSKSIDEIIKSIKQTKLFTDRPIYSEERLQTIEKSIGFTFPDDYRSFVTRIEPELANFYFIDPHRSKKNADLVIFSRWNDDRFAFRKNGEIATILNDEETGHTWKNFTDWLLYVWGMSNRPVNPE
;
A
#
# COMPACT_ATOMS: atom_id res chain seq x y z
N MET A 1 -8.60 -18.43 2.55
CA MET A 1 -9.48 -17.25 2.62
C MET A 1 -8.59 -16.04 2.79
N SER A 2 -8.73 -15.00 1.98
CA SER A 2 -8.00 -13.74 2.21
C SER A 2 -8.55 -13.10 3.49
N LYS A 3 -7.69 -12.57 4.35
CA LYS A 3 -8.12 -11.91 5.60
C LYS A 3 -8.85 -10.61 5.25
N SER A 4 -9.90 -10.29 6.00
CA SER A 4 -10.56 -8.99 5.81
C SER A 4 -9.64 -7.86 6.26
N ILE A 5 -9.84 -6.66 5.71
CA ILE A 5 -9.01 -5.51 6.08
C ILE A 5 -9.11 -5.17 7.58
N ASP A 6 -10.29 -5.36 8.17
CA ASP A 6 -10.51 -5.16 9.60
C ASP A 6 -9.68 -6.11 10.47
N GLU A 7 -9.55 -7.37 10.07
CA GLU A 7 -8.72 -8.36 10.77
C GLU A 7 -7.24 -8.01 10.68
N ILE A 8 -6.80 -7.48 9.53
CA ILE A 8 -5.41 -7.05 9.32
C ILE A 8 -5.11 -5.83 10.20
N ILE A 9 -5.96 -4.80 10.18
CA ILE A 9 -5.81 -3.61 11.04
C ILE A 9 -5.79 -4.00 12.51
N LYS A 10 -6.71 -4.88 12.95
CA LYS A 10 -6.73 -5.38 14.32
C LYS A 10 -5.42 -6.08 14.69
N SER A 11 -4.87 -6.89 13.78
CA SER A 11 -3.61 -7.60 13.98
C SER A 11 -2.42 -6.63 14.07
N ILE A 12 -2.37 -5.58 13.26
CA ILE A 12 -1.34 -4.52 13.33
C ILE A 12 -1.44 -3.76 14.67
N LYS A 13 -2.65 -3.40 15.10
CA LYS A 13 -2.84 -2.70 16.39
C LYS A 13 -2.35 -3.53 17.59
N GLN A 14 -2.38 -4.86 17.49
CA GLN A 14 -1.87 -5.75 18.54
C GLN A 14 -0.34 -5.76 18.65
N THR A 15 0.40 -5.45 17.58
CA THR A 15 1.88 -5.43 17.61
C THR A 15 2.44 -4.16 18.24
N LYS A 16 1.63 -3.11 18.39
CA LYS A 16 2.05 -1.75 18.82
C LYS A 16 3.05 -1.07 17.87
N LEU A 17 3.26 -1.61 16.67
CA LEU A 17 4.10 -1.02 15.61
C LEU A 17 3.24 -0.19 14.65
N PHE A 18 2.61 0.86 15.17
CA PHE A 18 1.72 1.73 14.41
C PHE A 18 1.56 3.09 15.10
N THR A 19 1.20 4.09 14.30
CA THR A 19 0.67 5.36 14.79
C THR A 19 -0.85 5.37 14.64
N ASP A 20 -1.58 5.75 15.70
CA ASP A 20 -3.06 5.84 15.69
C ASP A 20 -3.53 7.13 15.00
N ARG A 21 -3.19 7.28 13.73
CA ARG A 21 -3.63 8.36 12.86
C ARG A 21 -3.86 7.83 11.44
N PRO A 22 -4.75 8.46 10.66
CA PRO A 22 -4.85 8.18 9.24
C PRO A 22 -3.59 8.63 8.48
N ILE A 23 -3.23 7.89 7.43
CA ILE A 23 -2.26 8.33 6.43
C ILE A 23 -2.87 9.47 5.60
N TYR A 24 -4.15 9.33 5.21
CA TYR A 24 -4.92 10.35 4.51
C TYR A 24 -6.27 10.57 5.20
N SER A 25 -6.72 11.83 5.28
CA SER A 25 -8.14 12.08 5.55
C SER A 25 -8.99 11.62 4.37
N GLU A 26 -10.27 11.32 4.64
CA GLU A 26 -11.22 10.92 3.59
C GLU A 26 -11.33 11.98 2.49
N GLU A 27 -11.39 13.26 2.87
CA GLU A 27 -11.45 14.40 1.92
C GLU A 27 -10.21 14.50 1.04
N ARG A 28 -9.02 14.29 1.62
CA ARG A 28 -7.75 14.29 0.87
C ARG A 28 -7.72 13.13 -0.11
N LEU A 29 -8.13 11.94 0.32
CA LEU A 29 -8.15 10.75 -0.53
C LEU A 29 -9.10 10.95 -1.72
N GLN A 30 -10.30 11.47 -1.49
CA GLN A 30 -11.26 11.80 -2.56
C GLN A 30 -10.71 12.87 -3.52
N THR A 31 -9.97 13.85 -3.01
CA THR A 31 -9.32 14.88 -3.85
C THR A 31 -8.25 14.26 -4.75
N ILE A 32 -7.44 13.34 -4.21
CA ILE A 32 -6.43 12.60 -4.96
C ILE A 32 -7.10 11.75 -6.05
N GLU A 33 -8.14 10.98 -5.71
CA GLU A 33 -8.85 10.14 -6.69
C GLU A 33 -9.41 10.94 -7.87
N LYS A 34 -10.01 12.10 -7.58
CA LYS A 34 -10.52 13.02 -8.60
C LYS A 34 -9.40 13.59 -9.47
N SER A 35 -8.28 13.98 -8.87
CA SER A 35 -7.18 14.61 -9.61
C SER A 35 -6.47 13.62 -10.55
N ILE A 36 -6.33 12.37 -10.12
CA ILE A 36 -5.70 11.33 -10.93
C ILE A 36 -6.70 10.53 -11.78
N GLY A 37 -8.01 10.68 -11.57
CA GLY A 37 -9.04 9.93 -12.28
C GLY A 37 -8.97 8.43 -12.00
N PHE A 38 -8.80 8.04 -10.74
CA PHE A 38 -8.71 6.64 -10.29
C PHE A 38 -9.49 6.48 -9.00
N THR A 39 -10.25 5.39 -8.87
CA THR A 39 -10.94 5.04 -7.64
C THR A 39 -10.16 3.91 -6.96
N PHE A 40 -9.68 4.15 -5.74
CA PHE A 40 -8.95 3.12 -5.01
C PHE A 40 -9.87 2.01 -4.52
N PRO A 41 -9.37 0.76 -4.43
CA PRO A 41 -10.12 -0.33 -3.80
C PRO A 41 -10.55 0.00 -2.37
N ASP A 42 -11.74 -0.44 -1.97
CA ASP A 42 -12.30 -0.16 -0.64
C ASP A 42 -11.37 -0.56 0.52
N ASP A 43 -10.67 -1.69 0.38
CA ASP A 43 -9.70 -2.14 1.39
C ASP A 43 -8.53 -1.17 1.55
N TYR A 44 -8.02 -0.59 0.45
CA TYR A 44 -6.97 0.43 0.51
C TYR A 44 -7.50 1.68 1.21
N ARG A 45 -8.69 2.17 0.79
CA ARG A 45 -9.32 3.35 1.37
C ARG A 45 -9.51 3.19 2.88
N SER A 46 -10.11 2.08 3.28
CA SER A 46 -10.35 1.73 4.68
C SER A 46 -9.05 1.72 5.48
N PHE A 47 -7.98 1.14 4.93
CA PHE A 47 -6.70 1.10 5.61
C PHE A 47 -6.09 2.48 5.84
N VAL A 48 -5.91 3.25 4.76
CA VAL A 48 -5.15 4.51 4.80
C VAL A 48 -5.87 5.63 5.54
N THR A 49 -7.18 5.50 5.79
CA THR A 49 -7.97 6.46 6.56
C THR A 49 -8.14 6.08 8.03
N ARG A 50 -7.52 4.98 8.49
CA ARG A 50 -7.69 4.46 9.86
C ARG A 50 -6.40 4.26 10.63
N ILE A 51 -5.29 3.96 9.96
CA ILE A 51 -4.04 3.61 10.64
C ILE A 51 -2.82 3.91 9.75
N GLU A 52 -1.69 4.23 10.39
CA GLU A 52 -0.38 4.28 9.77
C GLU A 52 0.51 3.20 10.40
N PRO A 53 0.82 2.09 9.69
CA PRO A 53 1.71 1.06 10.21
C PRO A 53 3.16 1.57 10.23
N GLU A 54 3.91 1.22 11.28
CA GLU A 54 5.33 1.53 11.36
C GLU A 54 6.13 0.42 10.68
N LEU A 55 6.64 0.72 9.49
CA LEU A 55 7.33 -0.23 8.63
C LEU A 55 8.70 0.30 8.23
N ALA A 56 9.75 -0.48 8.49
CA ALA A 56 11.12 -0.06 8.21
C ALA A 56 11.35 0.17 6.71
N ASN A 57 11.83 1.38 6.36
CA ASN A 57 12.10 1.83 5.00
C ASN A 57 10.90 1.80 4.04
N PHE A 58 9.68 1.71 4.57
CA PHE A 58 8.45 1.68 3.80
C PHE A 58 7.64 2.95 4.03
N TYR A 59 7.07 3.52 2.97
CA TYR A 59 6.25 4.72 3.05
C TYR A 59 5.08 4.65 2.09
N PHE A 60 3.89 5.02 2.58
CA PHE A 60 2.82 5.48 1.69
C PHE A 60 3.19 6.88 1.17
N ILE A 61 2.96 7.11 -0.12
CA ILE A 61 3.29 8.39 -0.77
C ILE A 61 2.05 8.92 -1.47
N ASP A 62 1.96 10.23 -1.64
CA ASP A 62 0.86 10.85 -2.38
C ASP A 62 0.67 10.16 -3.74
N PRO A 63 -0.48 9.47 -3.95
CA PRO A 63 -0.66 8.67 -5.13
C PRO A 63 -0.63 9.51 -6.40
N HIS A 64 0.07 9.00 -7.42
CA HIS A 64 0.23 9.68 -8.70
C HIS A 64 0.39 8.66 -9.83
N ARG A 65 0.07 9.07 -11.05
CA ARG A 65 0.27 8.24 -12.23
C ARG A 65 1.76 8.12 -12.55
N SER A 66 2.19 6.92 -12.97
CA SER A 66 3.53 6.74 -13.51
C SER A 66 3.73 7.61 -14.76
N LYS A 67 4.94 8.18 -14.91
CA LYS A 67 5.31 9.00 -16.06
C LYS A 67 5.46 8.18 -17.34
N LYS A 68 5.82 6.90 -17.22
CA LYS A 68 6.01 5.99 -18.37
C LYS A 68 4.75 5.24 -18.77
N ASN A 69 3.93 4.85 -17.78
CA ASN A 69 2.68 4.14 -18.01
C ASN A 69 1.55 4.80 -17.22
N ALA A 70 0.72 5.57 -17.92
CA ALA A 70 -0.37 6.30 -17.29
C ALA A 70 -1.38 5.39 -16.60
N ASP A 71 -1.51 4.11 -16.97
CA ASP A 71 -2.45 3.18 -16.36
C ASP A 71 -2.04 2.70 -14.96
N LEU A 72 -0.81 3.00 -14.53
CA LEU A 72 -0.29 2.66 -13.21
C LEU A 72 -0.39 3.85 -12.25
N VAL A 73 -0.98 3.60 -11.08
CA VAL A 73 -1.07 4.57 -9.99
C VAL A 73 -0.14 4.16 -8.86
N ILE A 74 1.00 4.83 -8.76
CA ILE A 74 1.99 4.60 -7.71
C ILE A 74 1.45 5.15 -6.40
N PHE A 75 1.50 4.36 -5.32
CA PHE A 75 0.90 4.74 -4.03
C PHE A 75 1.81 4.48 -2.81
N SER A 76 2.90 3.73 -2.98
CA SER A 76 3.85 3.49 -1.90
C SER A 76 5.25 3.16 -2.43
N ARG A 77 6.24 3.18 -1.53
CA ARG A 77 7.63 2.83 -1.79
C ARG A 77 8.23 2.01 -0.65
N TRP A 78 9.16 1.12 -0.99
CA TRP A 78 10.00 0.40 -0.05
C TRP A 78 11.43 0.34 -0.58
N ASN A 79 12.37 1.00 0.10
CA ASN A 79 13.72 1.22 -0.44
C ASN A 79 13.62 1.87 -1.84
N ASP A 80 14.20 1.21 -2.86
CA ASP A 80 14.17 1.65 -4.26
C ASP A 80 12.92 1.16 -5.02
N ASP A 81 12.18 0.20 -4.46
CA ASP A 81 10.96 -0.34 -5.06
C ASP A 81 9.79 0.60 -4.83
N ARG A 82 8.95 0.76 -5.85
CA ARG A 82 7.65 1.41 -5.76
C ARG A 82 6.55 0.39 -6.00
N PHE A 83 5.37 0.64 -5.45
CA PHE A 83 4.19 -0.20 -5.72
C PHE A 83 3.10 0.64 -6.38
N ALA A 84 2.48 0.06 -7.40
CA ALA A 84 1.46 0.72 -8.17
C ALA A 84 0.21 -0.14 -8.32
N PHE A 85 -0.95 0.49 -8.23
CA PHE A 85 -2.22 -0.11 -8.63
C PHE A 85 -2.34 -0.10 -10.16
N ARG A 86 -2.84 -1.21 -10.69
CA ARG A 86 -3.43 -1.32 -12.02
C ARG A 86 -4.91 -0.99 -11.97
N LYS A 87 -5.51 -0.72 -13.13
CA LYS A 87 -6.95 -0.40 -13.28
C LYS A 87 -7.89 -1.49 -12.72
N ASN A 88 -7.46 -2.74 -12.73
CA ASN A 88 -8.21 -3.89 -12.20
C ASN A 88 -8.06 -4.08 -10.67
N GLY A 89 -7.32 -3.21 -9.98
CA GLY A 89 -7.06 -3.30 -8.54
C GLY A 89 -5.89 -4.22 -8.16
N GLU A 90 -5.24 -4.86 -9.12
CA GLU A 90 -3.98 -5.57 -8.88
C GLU A 90 -2.86 -4.59 -8.54
N ILE A 91 -1.85 -5.08 -7.84
CA ILE A 91 -0.67 -4.30 -7.47
C ILE A 91 0.56 -4.90 -8.15
N ALA A 92 1.40 -4.05 -8.73
CA ALA A 92 2.68 -4.40 -9.32
C ALA A 92 3.82 -3.69 -8.58
N THR A 93 4.98 -4.36 -8.49
CA THR A 93 6.23 -3.70 -8.11
C THR A 93 6.79 -2.95 -9.32
N ILE A 94 7.33 -1.76 -9.06
CA ILE A 94 7.88 -0.84 -10.03
C ILE A 94 9.33 -0.53 -9.65
N LEU A 95 10.27 -0.88 -10.51
CA LEU A 95 11.69 -0.52 -10.39
C LEU A 95 12.12 0.24 -11.65
N ASN A 96 12.80 1.37 -11.51
CA ASN A 96 13.23 2.22 -12.65
C ASN A 96 12.09 2.59 -13.64
N ASP A 97 10.89 2.81 -13.09
CA ASP A 97 9.64 3.10 -13.82
C ASP A 97 9.12 1.95 -14.71
N GLU A 98 9.59 0.73 -14.49
CA GLU A 98 9.14 -0.48 -15.18
C GLU A 98 8.51 -1.46 -14.20
N GLU A 99 7.48 -2.17 -14.65
CA GLU A 99 6.89 -3.25 -13.87
C GLU A 99 7.91 -4.39 -13.75
N THR A 100 8.20 -4.77 -12.51
CA THR A 100 9.16 -5.82 -12.21
C THR A 100 8.61 -6.75 -11.15
N GLY A 101 9.18 -7.95 -11.07
CA GLY A 101 8.98 -8.83 -9.93
C GLY A 101 7.55 -9.34 -9.75
N HIS A 102 7.08 -9.28 -8.51
CA HIS A 102 5.83 -9.91 -8.08
C HIS A 102 4.63 -9.01 -8.31
N THR A 103 3.47 -9.64 -8.47
CA THR A 103 2.17 -8.95 -8.57
C THR A 103 1.21 -9.55 -7.57
N TRP A 104 0.31 -8.73 -7.04
CA TRP A 104 -0.71 -9.15 -6.08
C TRP A 104 -2.08 -8.89 -6.66
N LYS A 105 -3.01 -9.83 -6.40
CA LYS A 105 -4.37 -9.77 -6.94
C LYS A 105 -5.19 -8.60 -6.39
N ASN A 106 -4.86 -8.14 -5.19
CA ASN A 106 -5.60 -7.12 -4.46
C ASN A 106 -4.70 -6.51 -3.37
N PHE A 107 -5.25 -5.50 -2.68
CA PHE A 107 -4.55 -4.76 -1.63
C PHE A 107 -4.25 -5.60 -0.38
N THR A 108 -5.17 -6.46 0.07
CA THR A 108 -4.97 -7.24 1.30
C THR A 108 -3.84 -8.25 1.14
N ASP A 109 -3.75 -8.91 -0.03
CA ASP A 109 -2.68 -9.86 -0.34
C ASP A 109 -1.31 -9.16 -0.37
N TRP A 110 -1.23 -7.96 -0.97
CA TRP A 110 -0.03 -7.13 -0.97
C TRP A 110 0.34 -6.65 0.45
N LEU A 111 -0.64 -6.19 1.23
CA LEU A 111 -0.41 -5.67 2.58
C LEU A 111 0.11 -6.77 3.52
N LEU A 112 -0.46 -7.97 3.43
CA LEU A 112 0.01 -9.13 4.19
C LEU A 112 1.45 -9.50 3.83
N TYR A 113 1.82 -9.40 2.56
CA TYR A 113 3.20 -9.62 2.12
C TYR A 113 4.14 -8.57 2.71
N VAL A 114 3.83 -7.28 2.56
CA VAL A 114 4.67 -6.18 3.06
C VAL A 114 4.82 -6.29 4.58
N TRP A 115 3.71 -6.44 5.30
CA TRP A 115 3.70 -6.60 6.75
C TRP A 115 4.50 -7.83 7.20
N GLY A 116 4.34 -8.96 6.52
CA GLY A 116 5.06 -10.19 6.83
C GLY A 116 6.56 -10.07 6.59
N MET A 117 6.98 -9.35 5.55
CA MET A 117 8.38 -9.11 5.23
C MET A 117 9.04 -8.15 6.24
N SER A 118 8.35 -7.09 6.66
CA SER A 118 8.88 -6.10 7.62
C SER A 118 9.01 -6.63 9.05
N ASN A 119 8.24 -7.66 9.41
CA ASN A 119 8.28 -8.29 10.73
C ASN A 119 9.14 -9.57 10.77
N ARG A 120 9.91 -9.87 9.71
CA ARG A 120 10.85 -11.00 9.77
C ARG A 120 11.92 -10.69 10.82
N PRO A 121 12.20 -11.59 11.78
CA PRO A 121 13.38 -11.45 12.61
C PRO A 121 14.60 -11.40 11.67
N VAL A 122 15.41 -10.34 11.82
CA VAL A 122 16.73 -10.31 11.19
C VAL A 122 17.49 -11.45 11.85
N ASN A 123 17.60 -12.60 11.17
CA ASN A 123 18.51 -13.64 11.63
C ASN A 123 19.91 -13.01 11.68
N PRO A 124 20.56 -12.91 12.84
CA PRO A 124 22.00 -12.71 12.84
C PRO A 124 22.60 -14.01 12.31
N GLU A 125 23.27 -13.95 11.16
CA GLU A 125 24.30 -14.95 10.84
C GLU A 125 25.42 -14.91 11.89
#